data_AF-A0A9D2K829-F1
#
_entry.id   AF-A0A9D2K829-F1
#
_cell.length_a   1.000
_cell.length_b   1.000
_cell.length_c   1.000
_cell.angle_alpha   90.00
_cell.angle_beta   90.00
_cell.angle_gamma   90.00
#
_symmetry.space_group_name_H-M   'P 1'
#
loop_
_entity.id
_entity.type
_entity.pdbx_description
1 polymer ?
#
loop_
_entity_poly.entity_id
_entity_poly.type
_entity_poly.pdbx_seq_one_letter_code
_entity_poly.pdbx_strand_id
1 'polypeptide(L)'
;IGNDIVSWSADDRISVWTPGMDQPSQFSLESSSGVSARFEGEAPAESSSLQAFYPAEWSPVFTETVLSFNLPEEVTARVGGLEDDTNPSFAYGSAEEMTFRNLCGLLRFGVSGSQELRSVIFKAIGGEALCGPAEVSISGEEPELTMTGNGNTITMTVETLLTEEAQTFYLPLPPGEYSGFEITLSDATGDEYTFTYDETATVIERGVVTDFPIEIEYLDLLDRRADPLDAGGTANCYMVTAPGTYYFDCTVKGSTTEPVGEAAKAHIVWSEKEGQISDLSIEDGKLVFTAGAEAGNTVVAVSDAEGTILWSWHIWCTGGETPADKTLINDTGKTIQVMDRNLGAWSVTGWQATLYQWGRKDPFTNAEDVFVDGESTDIYRGWYSYIGYEEAGVDNAEVIAYTVAHPDAYVEGSDIGWLPAKDHTLWGDPDGWNEMYAYDMSSFSGPKTEYDPCPAGYRVPNVWTFTGFTVDGESAGRDFSKIHLIDETWNGGWWFKCTPDDTEGIFFPGTGYWISGKNKVWDPEGTSIYREKLTKYTYCWLACAPFNADGDAGALRIYYETAINKDAAPQYTQDEDSAMAMRCVRDDYNY
;
A
#
# COMPACT_ATOMS: atom_id res chain seq x y z
N ILE A 1 -32.35 9.51 -24.39
CA ILE A 1 -31.37 9.74 -23.29
C ILE A 1 -32.19 10.01 -22.03
N GLY A 2 -31.83 9.45 -20.87
CA GLY A 2 -32.59 9.67 -19.62
C GLY A 2 -32.80 11.17 -19.36
N ASN A 3 -33.94 11.53 -18.78
CA ASN A 3 -34.41 12.93 -18.68
C ASN A 3 -33.46 13.92 -17.96
N ASP A 4 -32.38 13.43 -17.32
CA ASP A 4 -31.50 14.24 -16.48
C ASP A 4 -30.07 14.43 -17.05
N ILE A 5 -29.70 13.78 -18.17
CA ILE A 5 -28.33 13.88 -18.74
C ILE A 5 -28.20 15.06 -19.72
N VAL A 6 -29.24 15.27 -20.54
CA VAL A 6 -29.34 16.36 -21.52
C VAL A 6 -30.56 17.19 -21.17
N SER A 7 -30.34 18.42 -20.72
CA SER A 7 -31.38 19.37 -20.29
C SER A 7 -31.13 20.73 -20.91
N TRP A 8 -32.20 21.51 -21.08
CA TRP A 8 -32.10 22.90 -21.51
C TRP A 8 -31.86 23.84 -20.32
N SER A 9 -30.90 24.74 -20.45
CA SER A 9 -30.46 25.72 -19.47
C SER A 9 -30.85 27.15 -19.86
N ALA A 10 -30.96 28.03 -18.87
CA ALA A 10 -31.56 29.37 -19.03
C ALA A 10 -30.90 30.23 -20.12
N ASP A 11 -29.61 30.00 -20.39
CA ASP A 11 -28.83 30.78 -21.35
C ASP A 11 -28.79 30.16 -22.76
N ASP A 12 -29.38 28.96 -22.95
CA ASP A 12 -29.38 28.24 -24.23
C ASP A 12 -30.01 29.08 -25.37
N ARG A 13 -29.38 28.99 -26.53
CA ARG A 13 -29.86 29.63 -27.76
C ARG A 13 -29.86 28.67 -28.94
N ILE A 14 -30.80 28.88 -29.85
CA ILE A 14 -30.89 28.13 -31.10
C ILE A 14 -30.87 29.07 -32.30
N SER A 15 -30.20 28.63 -33.36
CA SER A 15 -30.23 29.29 -34.67
C SER A 15 -31.34 28.66 -35.50
N VAL A 16 -32.22 29.47 -36.10
CA VAL A 16 -33.40 29.01 -36.85
C VAL A 16 -33.41 29.58 -38.27
N TRP A 17 -33.52 28.73 -39.28
CA TRP A 17 -33.59 29.11 -40.69
C TRP A 17 -34.95 28.80 -41.32
N THR A 18 -35.31 29.65 -42.29
CA THR A 18 -36.28 29.31 -43.33
C THR A 18 -35.56 28.57 -44.45
N PRO A 19 -36.07 27.42 -44.92
CA PRO A 19 -35.46 26.67 -46.03
C PRO A 19 -35.17 27.55 -47.25
N GLY A 20 -33.94 27.49 -47.76
CA GLY A 20 -33.47 28.29 -48.89
C GLY A 20 -32.94 29.69 -48.52
N MET A 21 -32.93 30.06 -47.24
CA MET A 21 -32.26 31.26 -46.73
C MET A 21 -30.95 30.89 -46.03
N ASP A 22 -29.95 31.75 -46.12
CA ASP A 22 -28.61 31.57 -45.55
C ASP A 22 -28.46 32.22 -44.16
N GLN A 23 -29.28 33.22 -43.83
CA GLN A 23 -29.24 33.92 -42.54
C GLN A 23 -30.22 33.30 -41.52
N PRO A 24 -29.74 32.89 -40.33
CA PRO A 24 -30.61 32.46 -39.24
C PRO A 24 -31.22 33.63 -38.46
N SER A 25 -32.38 33.37 -37.87
CA SER A 25 -32.87 34.10 -36.70
C SER A 25 -32.38 33.43 -35.42
N GLN A 26 -32.08 34.22 -34.40
CA GLN A 26 -31.68 33.73 -33.08
C GLN A 26 -32.88 33.67 -32.14
N PHE A 27 -32.99 32.56 -31.40
CA PHE A 27 -34.00 32.38 -30.36
C PHE A 27 -33.33 32.03 -29.04
N SER A 28 -33.86 32.57 -27.94
CA SER A 28 -33.39 32.31 -26.58
C SER A 28 -34.41 31.48 -25.81
N LEU A 29 -33.94 30.65 -24.88
CA LEU A 29 -34.82 29.87 -24.03
C LEU A 29 -35.73 30.80 -23.19
N GLU A 30 -37.04 30.57 -23.24
CA GLU A 30 -38.05 31.25 -22.41
C GLU A 30 -38.38 30.39 -21.18
N SER A 31 -38.54 29.08 -21.38
CA SER A 31 -38.82 28.13 -20.31
C SER A 31 -38.50 26.70 -20.73
N SER A 32 -38.17 25.83 -19.76
CA SER A 32 -37.95 24.40 -19.99
C SER A 32 -38.68 23.54 -18.96
N SER A 33 -38.99 22.30 -19.34
CA SER A 33 -39.55 21.26 -18.48
C SER A 33 -39.02 19.90 -18.93
N GLY A 34 -38.01 19.40 -18.21
CA GLY A 34 -37.28 18.20 -18.60
C GLY A 34 -36.66 18.35 -19.98
N VAL A 35 -37.00 17.43 -20.88
CA VAL A 35 -36.48 17.40 -22.27
C VAL A 35 -37.19 18.35 -23.24
N SER A 36 -38.22 19.07 -22.77
CA SER A 36 -38.98 20.02 -23.59
C SER A 36 -38.62 21.46 -23.22
N ALA A 37 -38.56 22.33 -24.23
CA ALA A 37 -38.23 23.73 -24.08
C ALA A 37 -39.09 24.61 -24.99
N ARG A 38 -39.33 25.84 -24.55
CA ARG A 38 -39.94 26.91 -25.34
C ARG A 38 -38.89 27.99 -25.57
N PHE A 39 -38.68 28.32 -26.84
CA PHE A 39 -37.74 29.33 -27.29
C PHE A 39 -38.52 30.53 -27.85
N GLU A 40 -38.03 31.74 -27.61
CA GLU A 40 -38.62 33.00 -28.10
C GLU A 40 -37.58 33.79 -28.90
N GLY A 41 -38.00 34.39 -30.01
CA GLY A 41 -37.14 35.12 -30.93
C GLY A 41 -37.92 35.78 -32.06
N GLU A 42 -37.24 36.56 -32.89
CA GLU A 42 -37.85 37.12 -34.11
C GLU A 42 -37.98 36.03 -35.17
N ALA A 43 -39.21 35.73 -35.58
CA ALA A 43 -39.48 34.72 -36.58
C ALA A 43 -38.74 35.02 -37.90
N PRO A 44 -38.08 34.02 -38.50
CA PRO A 44 -37.54 34.17 -39.85
C PRO A 44 -38.71 34.32 -40.86
N ALA A 45 -38.40 34.55 -42.14
CA ALA A 45 -39.41 34.72 -43.17
C ALA A 45 -40.47 33.59 -43.13
N GLU A 46 -41.76 33.97 -43.20
CA GLU A 46 -42.90 33.03 -43.02
C GLU A 46 -42.75 31.75 -43.84
N SER A 47 -42.71 30.61 -43.15
CA SER A 47 -42.60 29.27 -43.73
C SER A 47 -43.32 28.25 -42.86
N SER A 48 -43.91 27.23 -43.50
CA SER A 48 -44.54 26.10 -42.80
C SER A 48 -43.52 25.07 -42.31
N SER A 49 -42.25 25.21 -42.68
CA SER A 49 -41.15 24.33 -42.28
C SER A 49 -39.94 25.19 -41.93
N LEU A 50 -39.32 24.90 -40.79
CA LEU A 50 -38.15 25.57 -40.26
C LEU A 50 -37.08 24.53 -39.91
N GLN A 51 -35.83 24.98 -39.88
CA GLN A 51 -34.66 24.22 -39.49
C GLN A 51 -34.02 24.90 -38.30
N ALA A 52 -33.57 24.14 -37.30
CA ALA A 52 -32.90 24.70 -36.13
C ALA A 52 -31.64 23.93 -35.75
N PHE A 53 -30.65 24.66 -35.25
CA PHE A 53 -29.41 24.12 -34.73
C PHE A 53 -29.17 24.64 -33.32
N TYR A 54 -28.71 23.75 -32.46
CA TYR A 54 -28.17 24.04 -31.15
C TYR A 54 -26.73 23.53 -31.06
N PRO A 55 -25.82 24.26 -30.40
CA PRO A 55 -26.01 25.61 -29.83
C PRO A 55 -25.79 26.72 -30.85
N ALA A 56 -26.43 27.87 -30.67
CA ALA A 56 -26.29 28.98 -31.60
C ALA A 56 -24.91 29.63 -31.57
N GLU A 57 -24.25 29.58 -30.42
CA GLU A 57 -22.95 30.14 -30.07
C GLU A 57 -21.86 29.63 -31.00
N TRP A 58 -22.02 28.41 -31.52
CA TRP A 58 -21.10 27.78 -32.45
C TRP A 58 -21.15 28.39 -33.86
N SER A 59 -22.01 29.39 -34.09
CA SER A 59 -22.11 30.15 -35.33
C SER A 59 -22.17 29.26 -36.58
N PRO A 60 -23.09 28.27 -36.61
CA PRO A 60 -23.22 27.35 -37.74
C PRO A 60 -23.53 28.10 -39.05
N VAL A 61 -23.01 27.59 -40.15
CA VAL A 61 -23.25 28.11 -41.49
C VAL A 61 -24.12 27.13 -42.25
N PHE A 62 -25.29 27.58 -42.68
CA PHE A 62 -26.21 26.74 -43.43
C PHE A 62 -26.24 27.13 -44.91
N THR A 63 -25.93 26.17 -45.77
CA THR A 63 -26.24 26.23 -47.19
C THR A 63 -27.47 25.36 -47.45
N GLU A 64 -28.16 25.53 -48.59
CA GLU A 64 -29.46 24.90 -48.89
C GLU A 64 -29.63 23.44 -48.40
N THR A 65 -28.57 22.63 -48.43
CA THR A 65 -28.59 21.20 -48.03
C THR A 65 -27.50 20.75 -47.06
N VAL A 66 -26.61 21.66 -46.61
CA VAL A 66 -25.48 21.30 -45.74
C VAL A 66 -25.31 22.35 -44.65
N LEU A 67 -25.29 21.88 -43.41
CA LEU A 67 -24.92 22.69 -42.25
C LEU A 67 -23.44 22.44 -41.91
N SER A 68 -22.65 23.49 -41.76
CA SER A 68 -21.25 23.40 -41.37
C SER A 68 -21.02 24.10 -40.02
N PHE A 69 -20.21 23.51 -39.16
CA PHE A 69 -19.80 24.11 -37.88
C PHE A 69 -18.44 23.54 -37.45
N ASN A 70 -17.90 23.99 -36.33
CA ASN A 70 -16.72 23.37 -35.70
C ASN A 70 -17.15 22.69 -34.41
N LEU A 71 -16.83 21.40 -34.28
CA LEU A 71 -16.81 20.77 -32.97
C LEU A 71 -15.63 21.34 -32.17
N PRO A 72 -15.85 21.79 -30.93
CA PRO A 72 -14.80 22.42 -30.14
C PRO A 72 -13.69 21.43 -29.79
N GLU A 73 -12.45 21.92 -29.76
CA GLU A 73 -11.27 21.17 -29.30
C GLU A 73 -11.16 21.14 -27.77
N GLU A 74 -11.90 22.01 -27.08
CA GLU A 74 -11.97 22.12 -25.62
C GLU A 74 -13.44 22.24 -25.19
N VAL A 75 -13.85 21.45 -24.20
CA VAL A 75 -15.19 21.48 -23.59
C VAL A 75 -15.09 21.51 -22.07
N THR A 76 -16.04 22.17 -21.42
CA THR A 76 -16.16 22.11 -19.96
C THR A 76 -16.99 20.88 -19.58
N ALA A 77 -16.52 20.12 -18.59
CA ALA A 77 -17.22 18.95 -18.06
C ALA A 77 -17.99 19.28 -16.78
N ARG A 78 -19.12 18.60 -16.59
CA ARG A 78 -19.92 18.64 -15.36
C ARG A 78 -20.00 17.25 -14.76
N VAL A 79 -19.72 17.12 -13.46
CA VAL A 79 -19.87 15.83 -12.77
C VAL A 79 -21.34 15.37 -12.87
N GLY A 80 -21.54 14.15 -13.37
CA GLY A 80 -22.84 13.50 -13.50
C GLY A 80 -23.68 13.94 -14.70
N GLY A 81 -23.23 14.89 -15.54
CA GLY A 81 -24.01 15.39 -16.68
C GLY A 81 -23.16 16.06 -17.76
N LEU A 82 -23.82 16.73 -18.70
CA LEU A 82 -23.17 17.55 -19.72
C LEU A 82 -23.27 19.03 -19.34
N GLU A 83 -22.25 19.83 -19.67
CA GLU A 83 -22.44 21.27 -19.67
C GLU A 83 -23.22 21.77 -20.88
N ASP A 84 -23.78 22.96 -20.68
CA ASP A 84 -24.45 23.74 -21.71
C ASP A 84 -23.51 23.92 -22.92
N ASP A 85 -24.09 23.96 -24.11
CA ASP A 85 -23.41 24.20 -25.38
C ASP A 85 -22.32 23.17 -25.77
N THR A 86 -22.36 21.94 -25.20
CA THR A 86 -21.37 20.90 -25.52
C THR A 86 -21.85 19.84 -26.52
N ASN A 87 -23.16 19.58 -26.60
CA ASN A 87 -23.71 18.50 -27.43
C ASN A 87 -24.59 19.04 -28.57
N PRO A 88 -24.09 19.05 -29.82
CA PRO A 88 -24.79 19.69 -30.92
C PRO A 88 -26.02 18.88 -31.33
N SER A 89 -27.09 19.59 -31.67
CA SER A 89 -28.32 18.97 -32.14
C SER A 89 -28.97 19.76 -33.26
N PHE A 90 -29.71 19.04 -34.10
CA PHE A 90 -30.40 19.60 -35.26
C PHE A 90 -31.88 19.21 -35.26
N ALA A 91 -32.75 20.13 -35.68
CA ALA A 91 -34.19 19.92 -35.75
C ALA A 91 -34.77 20.37 -37.09
N TYR A 92 -35.87 19.72 -37.47
CA TYR A 92 -36.83 20.22 -38.46
C TYR A 92 -38.19 20.29 -37.80
N GLY A 93 -39.00 21.26 -38.16
CA GLY A 93 -40.34 21.38 -37.61
C GLY A 93 -41.08 22.62 -38.08
N SER A 94 -42.14 22.96 -37.35
CA SER A 94 -42.86 24.22 -37.51
C SER A 94 -42.39 25.22 -36.45
N ALA A 95 -42.92 26.45 -36.49
CA ALA A 95 -42.69 27.42 -35.42
C ALA A 95 -43.33 26.99 -34.07
N GLU A 96 -44.27 26.04 -34.07
CA GLU A 96 -44.96 25.56 -32.86
C GLU A 96 -44.32 24.30 -32.28
N GLU A 97 -43.73 23.45 -33.13
CA GLU A 97 -43.19 22.15 -32.72
C GLU A 97 -41.95 21.78 -33.54
N MET A 98 -40.84 21.54 -32.83
CA MET A 98 -39.57 21.07 -33.36
C MET A 98 -39.05 19.89 -32.55
N THR A 99 -38.42 18.93 -33.22
CA THR A 99 -37.76 17.79 -32.56
C THR A 99 -36.26 17.82 -32.82
N PHE A 100 -35.50 18.16 -31.78
CA PHE A 100 -34.04 18.15 -31.82
C PHE A 100 -33.49 16.73 -31.74
N ARG A 101 -32.50 16.48 -32.60
CA ARG A 101 -31.77 15.23 -32.71
C ARG A 101 -30.31 15.51 -32.47
N ASN A 102 -29.73 14.86 -31.47
CA ASN A 102 -28.28 14.96 -31.23
C ASN A 102 -27.52 14.47 -32.45
N LEU A 103 -26.44 15.19 -32.78
CA LEU A 103 -25.54 14.90 -33.88
C LEU A 103 -24.37 14.02 -33.43
N CYS A 104 -23.98 14.13 -32.16
CA CYS A 104 -22.96 13.29 -31.53
C CYS A 104 -23.58 12.10 -30.76
N GLY A 105 -22.77 11.09 -30.49
CA GLY A 105 -23.00 10.16 -29.38
C GLY A 105 -22.30 10.67 -28.11
N LEU A 106 -22.60 10.08 -26.96
CA LEU A 106 -21.97 10.42 -25.69
C LEU A 106 -21.12 9.25 -25.20
N LEU A 107 -19.84 9.50 -24.92
CA LEU A 107 -19.00 8.56 -24.18
C LEU A 107 -19.15 8.85 -22.68
N ARG A 108 -19.63 7.87 -21.91
CA ARG A 108 -19.73 7.94 -20.45
C ARG A 108 -18.52 7.24 -19.83
N PHE A 109 -17.80 7.91 -18.96
CA PHE A 109 -16.65 7.33 -18.25
C PHE A 109 -16.65 7.76 -16.78
N GLY A 110 -16.05 6.93 -15.93
CA GLY A 110 -15.85 7.24 -14.51
C GLY A 110 -14.41 7.60 -14.23
N VAL A 111 -14.18 8.61 -13.39
CA VAL A 111 -12.86 8.93 -12.84
C VAL A 111 -12.88 8.85 -11.32
N SER A 112 -12.02 8.03 -10.73
CA SER A 112 -11.76 7.93 -9.28
C SER A 112 -10.37 8.45 -8.94
N GLY A 113 -10.13 8.78 -7.67
CA GLY A 113 -8.84 9.29 -7.17
C GLY A 113 -9.00 10.15 -5.91
N SER A 114 -7.91 10.73 -5.42
CA SER A 114 -7.91 11.59 -4.22
C SER A 114 -7.60 13.07 -4.50
N GLN A 115 -7.13 13.39 -5.71
CA GLN A 115 -6.65 14.72 -6.07
C GLN A 115 -7.73 15.59 -6.73
N GLU A 116 -7.48 16.90 -6.81
CA GLU A 116 -8.31 17.82 -7.61
C GLU A 116 -8.10 17.55 -9.11
N LEU A 117 -9.12 17.11 -9.83
CA LEU A 117 -9.07 16.95 -11.28
C LEU A 117 -9.31 18.31 -11.96
N ARG A 118 -8.42 18.66 -12.90
CA ARG A 118 -8.47 19.89 -13.71
C ARG A 118 -8.73 19.66 -15.19
N SER A 119 -8.21 18.58 -15.75
CA SER A 119 -8.55 18.21 -17.12
C SER A 119 -8.49 16.72 -17.39
N VAL A 120 -9.24 16.30 -18.42
CA VAL A 120 -9.15 14.97 -19.03
C VAL A 120 -9.01 15.18 -20.54
N ILE A 121 -7.90 14.73 -21.11
CA ILE A 121 -7.59 14.86 -22.53
C ILE A 121 -7.74 13.49 -23.16
N PHE A 122 -8.61 13.38 -24.16
CA PHE A 122 -8.72 12.19 -25.01
C PHE A 122 -8.04 12.44 -26.34
N LYS A 123 -7.17 11.52 -26.75
CA LYS A 123 -6.54 11.52 -28.07
C LYS A 123 -6.75 10.18 -28.76
N ALA A 124 -7.36 10.22 -29.94
CA ALA A 124 -7.64 9.01 -30.72
C ALA A 124 -6.34 8.42 -31.29
N ILE A 125 -6.08 7.15 -30.99
CA ILE A 125 -4.84 6.45 -31.37
C ILE A 125 -4.78 6.21 -32.89
N GLY A 126 -5.92 5.89 -33.51
CA GLY A 126 -6.01 5.67 -34.97
C GLY A 126 -6.03 6.97 -35.79
N GLY A 127 -5.98 8.13 -35.13
CA GLY A 127 -6.08 9.44 -35.77
C GLY A 127 -7.50 9.82 -36.19
N GLU A 128 -8.50 9.11 -35.67
CA GLU A 128 -9.91 9.43 -35.89
C GLU A 128 -10.24 10.83 -35.34
N ALA A 129 -11.11 11.56 -36.04
CA ALA A 129 -11.48 12.91 -35.63
C ALA A 129 -12.40 12.88 -34.40
N LEU A 130 -12.05 13.67 -33.39
CA LEU A 130 -12.82 13.96 -32.19
C LEU A 130 -13.42 15.36 -32.23
N CYS A 131 -12.74 16.31 -32.89
CA CYS A 131 -13.10 17.72 -32.94
C CYS A 131 -12.74 18.37 -34.29
N GLY A 132 -13.07 19.66 -34.43
CA GLY A 132 -12.77 20.47 -35.60
C GLY A 132 -13.93 20.59 -36.61
N PRO A 133 -13.64 21.02 -37.85
CA PRO A 133 -14.65 21.25 -38.88
C PRO A 133 -15.52 20.01 -39.14
N ALA A 134 -16.83 20.23 -39.18
CA ALA A 134 -17.83 19.20 -39.40
C ALA A 134 -18.97 19.71 -40.30
N GLU A 135 -19.57 18.77 -41.02
CA GLU A 135 -20.74 18.99 -41.87
C GLU A 135 -21.87 18.04 -41.49
N VAL A 136 -23.11 18.50 -41.63
CA VAL A 136 -24.31 17.69 -41.45
C VAL A 136 -25.06 17.64 -42.75
N SER A 137 -25.20 16.44 -43.30
CA SER A 137 -26.11 16.17 -44.40
C SER A 137 -27.53 16.08 -43.86
N ILE A 138 -28.40 16.88 -44.46
CA ILE A 138 -29.81 16.99 -44.09
C ILE A 138 -30.77 16.43 -45.15
N SER A 139 -30.23 15.67 -46.10
CA SER A 139 -30.98 15.14 -47.25
C SER A 139 -31.68 13.80 -46.97
N GLY A 140 -31.31 13.13 -45.87
CA GLY A 140 -31.90 11.86 -45.42
C GLY A 140 -33.05 12.03 -44.41
N GLU A 141 -33.56 10.91 -43.88
CA GLU A 141 -34.58 10.92 -42.82
C GLU A 141 -34.04 11.42 -41.47
N GLU A 142 -32.75 11.22 -41.23
CA GLU A 142 -32.04 11.63 -40.03
C GLU A 142 -30.79 12.45 -40.41
N PRO A 143 -30.36 13.42 -39.58
CA PRO A 143 -29.16 14.19 -39.84
C PRO A 143 -27.90 13.32 -39.67
N GLU A 144 -26.99 13.40 -40.63
CA GLU A 144 -25.74 12.63 -40.64
C GLU A 144 -24.55 13.58 -40.48
N LEU A 145 -23.85 13.49 -39.35
CA LEU A 145 -22.63 14.23 -39.06
C LEU A 145 -21.43 13.58 -39.76
N THR A 146 -20.63 14.38 -40.46
CA THR A 146 -19.36 13.98 -41.05
C THR A 146 -18.27 14.96 -40.65
N MET A 147 -17.17 14.44 -40.10
CA MET A 147 -15.98 15.25 -39.81
C MET A 147 -15.23 15.55 -41.11
N THR A 148 -14.96 16.83 -41.36
CA THR A 148 -14.13 17.28 -42.49
C THR A 148 -12.73 17.71 -42.03
N GLY A 149 -12.58 18.00 -40.74
CA GLY A 149 -11.30 18.16 -40.05
C GLY A 149 -10.69 16.84 -39.58
N ASN A 150 -9.46 16.93 -39.06
CA ASN A 150 -8.67 15.83 -38.53
C ASN A 150 -8.20 16.08 -37.09
N GLY A 151 -8.92 16.90 -36.32
CA GLY A 151 -8.63 17.15 -34.91
C GLY A 151 -8.88 15.87 -34.12
N ASN A 152 -7.82 15.20 -33.68
CA ASN A 152 -7.88 13.90 -33.03
C ASN A 152 -7.64 13.96 -31.52
N THR A 153 -7.63 15.15 -30.94
CA THR A 153 -7.47 15.40 -29.51
C THR A 153 -8.59 16.34 -29.04
N ILE A 154 -9.22 16.01 -27.92
CA ILE A 154 -10.20 16.87 -27.25
C ILE A 154 -9.85 16.98 -25.77
N THR A 155 -9.90 18.20 -25.26
CA THR A 155 -9.64 18.53 -23.86
C THR A 155 -10.96 18.76 -23.14
N MET A 156 -11.19 18.04 -22.05
CA MET A 156 -12.27 18.32 -21.10
C MET A 156 -11.70 19.06 -19.90
N THR A 157 -12.12 20.30 -19.65
CA THR A 157 -11.76 21.05 -18.44
C THR A 157 -12.79 20.81 -17.34
N VAL A 158 -12.35 20.66 -16.10
CA VAL A 158 -13.21 20.38 -14.95
C VAL A 158 -12.58 20.97 -13.70
N GLU A 159 -13.37 21.26 -12.67
CA GLU A 159 -12.84 21.60 -11.35
C GLU A 159 -13.59 20.78 -10.29
N THR A 160 -13.02 19.63 -9.89
CA THR A 160 -13.63 18.76 -8.88
C THR A 160 -12.58 18.06 -8.05
N LEU A 161 -12.87 17.83 -6.77
CA LEU A 161 -12.07 16.93 -5.94
C LEU A 161 -12.54 15.50 -6.20
N LEU A 162 -11.65 14.63 -6.64
CA LEU A 162 -11.96 13.22 -6.85
C LEU A 162 -12.21 12.49 -5.52
N THR A 163 -12.84 11.33 -5.62
CA THR A 163 -13.07 10.41 -4.51
C THR A 163 -12.69 8.99 -4.92
N GLU A 164 -12.51 8.08 -3.95
CA GLU A 164 -12.32 6.65 -4.23
C GLU A 164 -13.47 6.07 -5.08
N GLU A 165 -14.69 6.54 -4.84
CA GLU A 165 -15.83 6.23 -5.72
C GLU A 165 -15.77 7.06 -7.00
N ALA A 166 -15.87 6.40 -8.16
CA ALA A 166 -15.78 7.08 -9.45
C ALA A 166 -16.89 8.11 -9.67
N GLN A 167 -16.46 9.32 -10.05
CA GLN A 167 -17.32 10.39 -10.53
C GLN A 167 -17.55 10.24 -12.02
N THR A 168 -18.81 10.32 -12.46
CA THR A 168 -19.18 10.08 -13.86
C THR A 168 -19.07 11.36 -14.70
N PHE A 169 -18.52 11.24 -15.91
CA PHE A 169 -18.41 12.29 -16.91
C PHE A 169 -18.98 11.84 -18.26
N TYR A 170 -19.31 12.81 -19.11
CA TYR A 170 -19.84 12.58 -20.45
C TYR A 170 -19.08 13.43 -21.47
N LEU A 171 -18.61 12.80 -22.55
CA LEU A 171 -17.91 13.43 -23.66
C LEU A 171 -18.71 13.26 -24.96
N PRO A 172 -19.18 14.35 -25.59
CA PRO A 172 -19.77 14.29 -26.92
C PRO A 172 -18.71 13.93 -27.97
N LEU A 173 -18.94 12.87 -28.72
CA LEU A 173 -18.05 12.41 -29.79
C LEU A 173 -18.81 12.23 -31.12
N PRO A 174 -18.17 12.50 -32.27
CA PRO A 174 -18.72 12.13 -33.56
C PRO A 174 -19.10 10.64 -33.63
N PRO A 175 -20.19 10.28 -34.32
CA PRO A 175 -20.49 8.87 -34.56
C PRO A 175 -19.37 8.22 -35.38
N GLY A 176 -18.88 7.06 -34.92
CA GLY A 176 -17.72 6.42 -35.52
C GLY A 176 -17.18 5.25 -34.70
N GLU A 177 -16.19 4.56 -35.26
CA GLU A 177 -15.44 3.51 -34.58
C GLU A 177 -14.04 4.05 -34.27
N TYR A 178 -13.66 4.03 -33.00
CA TYR A 178 -12.40 4.55 -32.49
C TYR A 178 -11.49 3.40 -32.07
N SER A 179 -10.29 3.33 -32.62
CA SER A 179 -9.35 2.23 -32.38
C SER A 179 -8.83 2.15 -30.94
N GLY A 180 -8.96 3.24 -30.18
CA GLY A 180 -8.48 3.38 -28.80
C GLY A 180 -8.14 4.83 -28.48
N PHE A 181 -7.79 5.09 -27.21
CA PHE A 181 -7.49 6.44 -26.72
C PHE A 181 -6.20 6.46 -25.89
N GLU A 182 -5.37 7.48 -26.12
CA GLU A 182 -4.42 7.98 -25.13
C GLU A 182 -5.18 8.98 -24.26
N ILE A 183 -5.20 8.76 -22.94
CA ILE A 183 -5.97 9.55 -21.98
C ILE A 183 -4.98 10.19 -21.01
N THR A 184 -5.01 11.52 -20.93
CA THR A 184 -4.19 12.28 -19.97
C THR A 184 -5.10 12.98 -18.97
N LEU A 185 -4.86 12.76 -17.68
CA LEU A 185 -5.50 13.49 -16.59
C LEU A 185 -4.51 14.50 -16.03
N SER A 186 -5.00 15.66 -15.57
CA SER A 186 -4.18 16.63 -14.85
C SER A 186 -4.90 17.24 -13.67
N ASP A 187 -4.13 17.72 -12.69
CA ASP A 187 -4.63 18.32 -11.45
C ASP A 187 -4.24 19.80 -11.27
N ALA A 188 -4.52 20.34 -10.09
CA ALA A 188 -4.25 21.73 -9.73
C ALA A 188 -2.76 22.04 -9.51
N THR A 189 -1.90 21.04 -9.27
CA THR A 189 -0.45 21.23 -9.14
C THR A 189 0.21 21.28 -10.53
N GLY A 190 -0.51 20.84 -11.56
CA GLY A 190 -0.01 20.73 -12.94
C GLY A 190 0.64 19.39 -13.22
N ASP A 191 0.46 18.42 -12.33
CA ASP A 191 0.91 17.05 -12.57
C ASP A 191 -0.01 16.39 -13.60
N GLU A 192 0.58 15.60 -14.49
CA GLU A 192 -0.13 14.89 -15.56
C GLU A 192 0.09 13.39 -15.43
N TYR A 193 -0.97 12.61 -15.66
CA TYR A 193 -0.92 11.14 -15.75
C TYR A 193 -1.54 10.68 -17.07
N THR A 194 -0.74 10.02 -17.90
CA THR A 194 -1.19 9.50 -19.19
C THR A 194 -1.16 7.98 -19.20
N PHE A 195 -2.25 7.38 -19.66
CA PHE A 195 -2.31 5.94 -19.95
C PHE A 195 -2.96 5.71 -21.32
N THR A 196 -2.86 4.48 -21.82
CA THR A 196 -3.37 4.09 -23.14
C THR A 196 -4.40 2.99 -22.98
N TYR A 197 -5.52 3.14 -23.70
CA TYR A 197 -6.54 2.12 -23.86
C TYR A 197 -6.68 1.75 -25.35
N ASP A 198 -6.22 0.56 -25.73
CA ASP A 198 -6.26 0.05 -27.11
C ASP A 198 -6.76 -1.41 -27.21
N GLU A 199 -7.39 -1.94 -26.14
CA GLU A 199 -7.82 -3.34 -26.08
C GLU A 199 -9.01 -3.64 -27.00
N THR A 200 -10.01 -2.75 -27.03
CA THR A 200 -11.20 -2.89 -27.89
C THR A 200 -11.61 -1.57 -28.51
N ALA A 201 -12.04 -1.62 -29.77
CA ALA A 201 -12.55 -0.44 -30.46
C ALA A 201 -13.82 0.07 -29.77
N THR A 202 -13.92 1.39 -29.61
CA THR A 202 -15.09 2.05 -29.02
C THR A 202 -15.99 2.55 -30.15
N VAL A 203 -17.21 2.03 -30.24
CA VAL A 203 -18.19 2.43 -31.26
C VAL A 203 -19.14 3.46 -30.66
N ILE A 204 -19.10 4.68 -31.19
CA ILE A 204 -19.99 5.77 -30.80
C ILE A 204 -21.15 5.84 -31.81
N GLU A 205 -22.37 5.68 -31.31
CA GLU A 205 -23.59 5.84 -32.09
C GLU A 205 -24.27 7.18 -31.79
N ARG A 206 -24.82 7.82 -32.82
CA ARG A 206 -25.53 9.10 -32.70
C ARG A 206 -26.67 9.02 -31.69
N GLY A 207 -26.69 9.93 -30.72
CA GLY A 207 -27.76 10.02 -29.72
C GLY A 207 -27.79 8.86 -28.71
N VAL A 208 -26.75 8.02 -28.69
CA VAL A 208 -26.59 6.91 -27.75
C VAL A 208 -25.53 7.26 -26.71
N VAL A 209 -25.74 6.81 -25.47
CA VAL A 209 -24.72 6.84 -24.41
C VAL A 209 -23.96 5.52 -24.48
N THR A 210 -22.66 5.60 -24.73
CA THR A 210 -21.73 4.48 -24.80
C THR A 210 -20.86 4.50 -23.56
N ASP A 211 -20.78 3.38 -22.85
CA ASP A 211 -19.90 3.23 -21.70
C ASP A 211 -18.45 3.05 -22.13
N PHE A 212 -17.55 3.81 -21.51
CA PHE A 212 -16.13 3.55 -21.62
C PHE A 212 -15.82 2.23 -20.89
N PRO A 213 -14.99 1.34 -21.47
CA PRO A 213 -14.94 -0.05 -21.01
C PRO A 213 -14.27 -0.26 -19.66
N ILE A 214 -13.55 0.74 -19.16
CA ILE A 214 -12.83 0.70 -17.89
C ILE A 214 -13.12 1.94 -17.05
N GLU A 215 -12.99 1.81 -15.74
CA GLU A 215 -12.92 2.95 -14.84
C GLU A 215 -11.52 3.56 -14.92
N ILE A 216 -11.44 4.88 -14.89
CA ILE A 216 -10.18 5.62 -14.97
C ILE A 216 -9.80 6.03 -13.56
N GLU A 217 -8.60 5.66 -13.12
CA GLU A 217 -8.08 6.06 -11.81
C GLU A 217 -6.99 7.13 -11.97
N TYR A 218 -7.15 8.26 -11.29
CA TYR A 218 -6.11 9.28 -11.18
C TYR A 218 -5.24 9.02 -9.95
N LEU A 219 -4.13 8.33 -10.19
CA LEU A 219 -3.16 7.96 -9.16
C LEU A 219 -2.35 9.18 -8.71
N ASP A 220 -2.12 9.31 -7.40
CA ASP A 220 -1.21 10.31 -6.87
C ASP A 220 0.21 10.12 -7.43
N LEU A 221 1.00 11.20 -7.45
CA LEU A 221 2.39 11.20 -7.85
C LEU A 221 3.22 10.13 -7.15
N LEU A 222 2.95 9.87 -5.87
CA LEU A 222 3.68 8.86 -5.10
C LEU A 222 3.29 7.45 -5.54
N ASP A 223 2.00 7.16 -5.67
CA ASP A 223 1.46 5.86 -6.11
C ASP A 223 1.92 5.48 -7.53
N ARG A 224 2.23 6.46 -8.38
CA ARG A 224 2.76 6.23 -9.72
C ARG A 224 4.23 5.81 -9.75
N ARG A 225 5.01 6.11 -8.71
CA ARG A 225 6.46 5.89 -8.68
C ARG A 225 6.95 4.93 -7.61
N ALA A 226 6.10 4.56 -6.65
CA ALA A 226 6.47 3.78 -5.49
C ALA A 226 5.34 2.85 -5.04
N ASP A 227 5.70 1.66 -4.58
CA ASP A 227 4.74 0.65 -4.11
C ASP A 227 4.47 0.82 -2.60
N PRO A 228 3.20 0.76 -2.14
CA PRO A 228 2.87 0.79 -0.72
C PRO A 228 3.24 -0.52 -0.02
N LEU A 229 4.02 -0.44 1.06
CA LEU A 229 4.37 -1.58 1.93
C LEU A 229 3.34 -1.85 3.02
N ASP A 230 2.47 -0.89 3.32
CA ASP A 230 1.42 -0.91 4.34
C ASP A 230 0.03 -1.26 3.79
N ALA A 231 -0.07 -1.71 2.54
CA ALA A 231 -1.34 -2.16 1.95
C ALA A 231 -2.01 -3.32 2.74
N GLY A 232 -1.21 -4.14 3.43
CA GLY A 232 -1.67 -5.19 4.34
C GLY A 232 -1.93 -4.72 5.79
N GLY A 233 -1.78 -3.42 6.05
CA GLY A 233 -1.78 -2.80 7.37
C GLY A 233 -0.39 -2.31 7.79
N THR A 234 -0.36 -1.40 8.76
CA THR A 234 0.87 -0.87 9.34
C THR A 234 1.53 -1.89 10.27
N ALA A 235 2.86 -1.86 10.36
CA ALA A 235 3.65 -2.78 11.18
C ALA A 235 5.00 -2.16 11.55
N ASN A 236 5.78 -2.84 12.40
CA ASN A 236 7.18 -2.45 12.68
C ASN A 236 8.19 -3.06 11.71
N CYS A 237 7.79 -4.05 10.91
CA CYS A 237 8.63 -4.63 9.88
C CYS A 237 7.90 -4.64 8.54
N TYR A 238 8.59 -4.21 7.48
CA TYR A 238 8.10 -4.27 6.11
C TYR A 238 9.01 -5.14 5.25
N MET A 239 8.41 -6.06 4.50
CA MET A 239 9.14 -6.99 3.62
C MET A 239 9.25 -6.41 2.22
N VAL A 240 10.47 -6.34 1.71
CA VAL A 240 10.76 -5.97 0.33
C VAL A 240 11.23 -7.21 -0.43
N THR A 241 10.53 -7.55 -1.51
CA THR A 241 10.79 -8.79 -2.29
C THR A 241 11.46 -8.53 -3.62
N ALA A 242 11.49 -7.27 -4.09
CA ALA A 242 12.11 -6.88 -5.34
C ALA A 242 12.80 -5.51 -5.17
N PRO A 243 13.78 -5.17 -6.03
CA PRO A 243 14.27 -3.80 -6.08
C PRO A 243 13.16 -2.87 -6.60
N GLY A 244 13.06 -1.68 -6.03
CA GLY A 244 12.02 -0.72 -6.36
C GLY A 244 11.97 0.46 -5.40
N THR A 245 11.10 1.41 -5.67
CA THR A 245 10.79 2.50 -4.74
C THR A 245 9.55 2.10 -3.95
N TYR A 246 9.57 2.34 -2.66
CA TYR A 246 8.54 1.92 -1.73
C TYR A 246 8.16 3.05 -0.79
N TYR A 247 6.96 2.99 -0.24
CA TYR A 247 6.55 3.87 0.85
C TYR A 247 5.68 3.16 1.88
N PHE A 248 5.55 3.76 3.06
CA PHE A 248 4.54 3.37 4.06
C PHE A 248 4.17 4.56 4.96
N ASP A 249 3.02 4.49 5.63
CA ASP A 249 2.60 5.45 6.65
C ASP A 249 3.55 5.50 7.84
N CYS A 250 4.22 6.63 8.04
CA CYS A 250 5.12 6.85 9.16
C CYS A 250 4.51 7.72 10.27
N THR A 251 3.21 7.98 10.22
CA THR A 251 2.48 8.78 11.21
C THR A 251 1.95 7.96 12.38
N VAL A 252 1.92 6.63 12.26
CA VAL A 252 1.41 5.71 13.29
C VAL A 252 2.45 4.71 13.78
N LYS A 253 2.31 4.28 15.03
CA LYS A 253 3.24 3.37 15.71
C LYS A 253 2.88 1.91 15.46
N GLY A 254 3.80 1.18 14.84
CA GLY A 254 3.66 -0.26 14.58
C GLY A 254 2.34 -0.60 13.89
N SER A 255 1.59 -1.57 14.43
CA SER A 255 0.28 -1.98 13.92
C SER A 255 -0.91 -1.32 14.63
N THR A 256 -0.73 -0.10 15.16
CA THR A 256 -1.76 0.63 15.91
C THR A 256 -2.20 1.91 15.20
N THR A 257 -3.13 2.63 15.81
CA THR A 257 -3.53 4.00 15.41
C THR A 257 -2.86 5.07 16.26
N GLU A 258 -1.95 4.70 17.16
CA GLU A 258 -1.28 5.67 18.03
C GLU A 258 -0.30 6.52 17.22
N PRO A 259 -0.32 7.85 17.37
CA PRO A 259 0.50 8.74 16.56
C PRO A 259 1.98 8.66 16.96
N VAL A 260 2.87 8.70 15.97
CA VAL A 260 4.33 8.84 16.16
C VAL A 260 4.68 10.24 16.68
N GLY A 261 3.95 11.26 16.21
CA GLY A 261 4.23 12.68 16.47
C GLY A 261 4.62 13.42 15.19
N GLU A 262 5.09 14.66 15.34
CA GLU A 262 5.47 15.53 14.21
C GLU A 262 6.84 15.13 13.65
N ALA A 263 6.84 14.23 12.67
CA ALA A 263 8.03 13.80 11.96
C ALA A 263 8.58 14.91 11.05
N ALA A 264 9.85 15.27 11.22
CA ALA A 264 10.51 16.34 10.45
C ALA A 264 11.70 15.85 9.60
N LYS A 265 12.34 14.73 9.96
CA LYS A 265 13.47 14.16 9.22
C LYS A 265 13.39 12.64 9.21
N ALA A 266 13.97 12.03 8.17
CA ALA A 266 14.15 10.59 8.07
C ALA A 266 15.63 10.21 8.15
N HIS A 267 15.92 9.05 8.74
CA HIS A 267 17.27 8.56 8.99
C HIS A 267 17.37 7.07 8.72
N ILE A 268 18.52 6.64 8.20
CA ILE A 268 18.94 5.24 8.28
C ILE A 268 19.71 5.10 9.60
N VAL A 269 19.18 4.32 10.54
CA VAL A 269 19.84 4.06 11.82
C VAL A 269 21.04 3.14 11.59
N TRP A 270 20.81 2.04 10.88
CA TRP A 270 21.86 1.13 10.43
C TRP A 270 21.37 0.29 9.25
N SER A 271 22.32 -0.23 8.47
CA SER A 271 22.08 -1.18 7.38
C SER A 271 23.11 -2.29 7.38
N GLU A 272 22.73 -3.54 7.09
CA GLU A 272 23.68 -4.63 6.91
C GLU A 272 24.53 -4.49 5.64
N LYS A 273 24.05 -3.70 4.66
CA LYS A 273 24.73 -3.47 3.40
C LYS A 273 24.73 -2.00 3.02
N GLU A 274 25.86 -1.55 2.48
CA GLU A 274 25.98 -0.22 1.89
C GLU A 274 24.96 -0.05 0.76
N GLY A 275 24.15 1.01 0.82
CA GLY A 275 23.16 1.29 -0.22
C GLY A 275 22.04 0.24 -0.36
N GLN A 276 21.78 -0.59 0.67
CA GLN A 276 20.60 -1.48 0.69
C GLN A 276 19.32 -0.66 0.47
N ILE A 277 19.25 0.49 1.14
CA ILE A 277 18.22 1.50 1.01
C ILE A 277 18.88 2.84 0.63
N SER A 278 18.26 3.60 -0.28
CA SER A 278 18.66 4.95 -0.68
C SER A 278 17.45 5.88 -0.80
N ASP A 279 17.70 7.17 -1.05
CA ASP A 279 16.67 8.18 -1.34
C ASP A 279 15.57 8.28 -0.28
N LEU A 280 15.95 8.04 0.99
CA LEU A 280 15.04 8.06 2.12
C LEU A 280 14.53 9.49 2.39
N SER A 281 13.21 9.68 2.32
CA SER A 281 12.53 10.97 2.50
C SER A 281 11.20 10.82 3.26
N ILE A 282 10.61 11.96 3.65
CA ILE A 282 9.22 12.05 4.14
C ILE A 282 8.44 12.87 3.12
N GLU A 283 7.32 12.32 2.65
CA GLU A 283 6.42 12.95 1.69
C GLU A 283 4.98 12.76 2.19
N ASP A 284 4.33 13.84 2.62
CA ASP A 284 2.93 13.83 3.10
C ASP A 284 2.59 12.74 4.14
N GLY A 285 3.47 12.57 5.13
CA GLY A 285 3.30 11.58 6.20
C GLY A 285 3.67 10.14 5.79
N LYS A 286 4.20 9.95 4.59
CA LYS A 286 4.77 8.68 4.12
C LYS A 286 6.29 8.72 4.19
N LEU A 287 6.89 7.64 4.68
CA LEU A 287 8.33 7.42 4.55
C LEU A 287 8.59 6.76 3.19
N VAL A 288 9.35 7.40 2.31
CA VAL A 288 9.61 6.93 0.94
C VAL A 288 11.08 6.58 0.81
N PHE A 289 11.40 5.48 0.12
CA PHE A 289 12.79 5.05 -0.10
C PHE A 289 12.93 4.11 -1.31
N THR A 290 14.16 3.98 -1.84
CA THR A 290 14.51 3.00 -2.86
C THR A 290 15.25 1.82 -2.25
N ALA A 291 14.85 0.59 -2.57
CA ALA A 291 15.47 -0.63 -2.10
C ALA A 291 16.24 -1.39 -3.20
N GLY A 292 17.39 -1.95 -2.82
CA GLY A 292 18.19 -2.84 -3.67
C GLY A 292 17.65 -4.28 -3.74
N ALA A 293 18.23 -5.07 -4.66
CA ALA A 293 17.78 -6.45 -4.91
C ALA A 293 18.33 -7.49 -3.90
N GLU A 294 19.37 -7.15 -3.15
CA GLU A 294 20.02 -8.12 -2.28
C GLU A 294 19.25 -8.37 -0.99
N ALA A 295 19.32 -9.58 -0.45
CA ALA A 295 18.82 -9.85 0.89
C ALA A 295 19.61 -9.05 1.93
N GLY A 296 18.94 -8.48 2.93
CA GLY A 296 19.55 -7.64 3.94
C GLY A 296 18.53 -6.95 4.83
N ASN A 297 19.00 -6.44 5.96
CA ASN A 297 18.19 -5.70 6.92
C ASN A 297 18.67 -4.25 7.03
N THR A 298 17.71 -3.34 7.13
CA THR A 298 17.96 -1.92 7.38
C THR A 298 16.95 -1.42 8.41
N VAL A 299 17.40 -0.64 9.39
CA VAL A 299 16.51 0.09 10.30
C VAL A 299 16.45 1.54 9.86
N VAL A 300 15.23 2.01 9.60
CA VAL A 300 14.93 3.40 9.24
C VAL A 300 14.12 4.04 10.36
N ALA A 301 14.22 5.35 10.50
CA ALA A 301 13.56 6.10 11.56
C ALA A 301 13.08 7.46 11.08
N VAL A 302 12.08 8.00 11.78
CA VAL A 302 11.72 9.42 11.69
C VAL A 302 12.08 10.12 12.99
N SER A 303 12.50 11.38 12.90
CA SER A 303 12.83 12.23 14.05
C SER A 303 12.05 13.53 14.04
N ASP A 304 11.99 14.17 15.19
CA ASP A 304 11.59 15.57 15.31
C ASP A 304 12.60 16.53 14.63
N ALA A 305 12.31 17.84 14.71
CA ALA A 305 13.16 18.88 14.12
C ALA A 305 14.52 18.98 14.81
N GLU A 306 14.60 18.61 16.08
CA GLU A 306 15.77 18.58 16.94
C GLU A 306 16.68 17.38 16.65
N GLY A 307 16.15 16.33 16.02
CA GLY A 307 16.87 15.09 15.69
C GLY A 307 16.62 13.94 16.65
N THR A 308 15.66 14.05 17.59
CA THR A 308 15.25 12.95 18.47
C THR A 308 14.41 11.96 17.67
N ILE A 309 14.82 10.69 17.61
CA ILE A 309 14.02 9.66 16.94
C ILE A 309 12.67 9.52 17.67
N LEU A 310 11.59 9.54 16.89
CA LEU A 310 10.22 9.40 17.38
C LEU A 310 9.74 7.95 17.23
N TRP A 311 10.15 7.30 16.14
CA TRP A 311 9.88 5.89 15.87
C TRP A 311 10.82 5.35 14.79
N SER A 312 10.95 4.04 14.76
CA SER A 312 11.82 3.30 13.83
C SER A 312 11.15 2.01 13.37
N TRP A 313 11.49 1.61 12.16
CA TRP A 313 10.96 0.45 11.45
C TRP A 313 12.09 -0.39 10.88
N HIS A 314 11.86 -1.69 10.79
CA HIS A 314 12.73 -2.67 10.17
C HIS A 314 12.31 -2.93 8.72
N ILE A 315 13.18 -2.60 7.78
CA ILE A 315 13.01 -2.98 6.37
C ILE A 315 13.78 -4.27 6.13
N TRP A 316 13.05 -5.33 5.80
CA TRP A 316 13.60 -6.65 5.50
C TRP A 316 13.57 -6.88 3.99
N CYS A 317 14.72 -6.72 3.35
CA CYS A 317 14.90 -7.13 1.97
C CYS A 317 15.14 -8.65 1.95
N THR A 318 14.23 -9.38 1.31
CA THR A 318 14.18 -10.85 1.35
C THR A 318 14.99 -11.52 0.23
N GLY A 319 15.56 -10.74 -0.69
CA GLY A 319 16.40 -11.23 -1.79
C GLY A 319 15.64 -11.95 -2.90
N GLY A 320 14.38 -11.60 -3.15
CA GLY A 320 13.56 -12.20 -4.21
C GLY A 320 12.57 -13.28 -3.74
N GLU A 321 12.60 -13.65 -2.47
CA GLU A 321 11.76 -14.73 -1.93
C GLU A 321 10.81 -14.23 -0.86
N THR A 322 9.51 -14.29 -1.11
CA THR A 322 8.50 -14.08 -0.07
C THR A 322 8.60 -15.20 0.98
N PRO A 323 8.72 -14.89 2.28
CA PRO A 323 8.66 -15.90 3.34
C PRO A 323 7.36 -16.70 3.25
N ALA A 324 7.47 -18.02 3.33
CA ALA A 324 6.33 -18.93 3.25
C ALA A 324 5.83 -19.32 4.64
N ASP A 325 4.56 -19.70 4.73
CA ASP A 325 4.00 -20.31 5.93
C ASP A 325 4.27 -21.82 5.97
N LYS A 326 4.61 -22.31 7.16
CA LYS A 326 4.70 -23.72 7.51
C LYS A 326 3.68 -24.04 8.59
N THR A 327 2.88 -25.06 8.34
CA THR A 327 1.90 -25.57 9.31
C THR A 327 2.60 -26.43 10.36
N LEU A 328 2.61 -25.98 11.61
CA LEU A 328 3.14 -26.69 12.77
C LEU A 328 1.98 -27.22 13.62
N ILE A 329 2.08 -28.47 14.10
CA ILE A 329 1.16 -29.07 15.08
C ILE A 329 1.82 -29.09 16.46
N ASN A 330 1.24 -28.41 17.44
CA ASN A 330 1.75 -28.37 18.81
C ASN A 330 1.50 -29.71 19.55
N ASP A 331 2.00 -29.86 20.78
CA ASP A 331 1.90 -31.10 21.57
C ASP A 331 0.44 -31.54 21.85
N THR A 332 -0.50 -30.58 21.86
CA THR A 332 -1.93 -30.82 22.05
C THR A 332 -2.71 -31.12 20.76
N GLY A 333 -2.04 -31.12 19.60
CA GLY A 333 -2.64 -31.40 18.30
C GLY A 333 -3.22 -30.17 17.58
N LYS A 334 -2.90 -28.95 18.05
CA LYS A 334 -3.39 -27.69 17.46
C LYS A 334 -2.46 -27.20 16.37
N THR A 335 -3.05 -26.57 15.36
CA THR A 335 -2.35 -26.12 14.14
C THR A 335 -2.00 -24.64 14.25
N ILE A 336 -0.76 -24.27 13.95
CA ILE A 336 -0.26 -22.90 13.94
C ILE A 336 0.51 -22.67 12.63
N GLN A 337 0.28 -21.54 11.96
CA GLN A 337 1.04 -21.15 10.77
C GLN A 337 2.25 -20.31 11.20
N VAL A 338 3.45 -20.81 10.93
CA VAL A 338 4.72 -20.21 11.32
C VAL A 338 5.50 -19.84 10.07
N MET A 339 6.20 -18.70 10.05
CA MET A 339 7.14 -18.39 8.97
C MET A 339 8.20 -19.50 8.82
N ASP A 340 8.57 -19.81 7.57
CA ASP A 340 9.57 -20.81 7.22
C ASP A 340 11.01 -20.44 7.68
N ARG A 341 11.22 -19.17 8.05
CA ARG A 341 12.52 -18.59 8.42
C ARG A 341 12.38 -17.57 9.55
N ASN A 342 13.51 -17.23 10.17
CA ASN A 342 13.53 -16.19 11.19
C ASN A 342 13.30 -14.81 10.56
N LEU A 343 12.77 -13.87 11.34
CA LEU A 343 12.63 -12.47 10.95
C LEU A 343 14.01 -11.90 10.59
N GLY A 344 14.07 -11.17 9.47
CA GLY A 344 15.31 -10.62 8.94
C GLY A 344 16.28 -11.66 8.35
N ALA A 345 15.86 -12.92 8.17
CA ALA A 345 16.75 -13.93 7.59
C ALA A 345 17.02 -13.70 6.10
N TRP A 346 18.27 -13.94 5.67
CA TRP A 346 18.63 -13.81 4.25
C TRP A 346 18.17 -15.00 3.39
N SER A 347 17.83 -16.13 4.01
CA SER A 347 17.32 -17.33 3.34
C SER A 347 16.67 -18.28 4.35
N VAL A 348 15.92 -19.29 3.88
CA VAL A 348 15.26 -20.31 4.72
C VAL A 348 16.21 -20.97 5.73
N THR A 349 17.43 -21.28 5.28
CA THR A 349 18.43 -21.99 6.09
C THR A 349 19.60 -21.10 6.56
N GLY A 350 19.48 -19.79 6.39
CA GLY A 350 20.51 -18.83 6.77
C GLY A 350 20.55 -18.64 8.29
N TRP A 351 21.76 -18.49 8.84
CA TRP A 351 21.92 -18.16 10.26
C TRP A 351 21.89 -16.65 10.51
N GLN A 352 22.12 -15.84 9.48
CA GLN A 352 21.92 -14.40 9.53
C GLN A 352 20.43 -14.11 9.75
N ALA A 353 20.12 -13.30 10.77
CA ALA A 353 18.79 -12.86 11.14
C ALA A 353 18.89 -11.62 12.02
N THR A 354 17.78 -10.91 12.19
CA THR A 354 17.70 -9.87 13.21
C THR A 354 17.49 -10.47 14.59
N LEU A 355 18.01 -9.79 15.61
CA LEU A 355 17.92 -10.16 17.02
C LEU A 355 17.20 -9.04 17.77
N TYR A 356 16.26 -9.35 18.65
CA TYR A 356 15.48 -8.37 19.39
C TYR A 356 15.69 -8.58 20.88
N GLN A 357 15.76 -7.53 21.70
CA GLN A 357 15.53 -7.70 23.14
C GLN A 357 14.03 -7.92 23.37
N TRP A 358 13.66 -8.73 24.36
CA TRP A 358 12.26 -9.10 24.54
C TRP A 358 11.40 -7.86 24.77
N GLY A 359 10.27 -7.75 24.07
CA GLY A 359 9.39 -6.59 24.16
C GLY A 359 9.83 -5.35 23.35
N ARG A 360 10.95 -5.39 22.62
CA ARG A 360 11.37 -4.29 21.72
C ARG A 360 11.05 -4.58 20.26
N LYS A 361 10.63 -3.56 19.53
CA LYS A 361 10.43 -3.63 18.08
C LYS A 361 11.73 -3.47 17.28
N ASP A 362 12.77 -2.92 17.91
CA ASP A 362 13.99 -2.50 17.24
C ASP A 362 15.00 -3.64 17.16
N PRO A 363 15.39 -4.08 15.95
CA PRO A 363 16.34 -5.16 15.81
C PRO A 363 17.78 -4.69 16.01
N PHE A 364 18.58 -5.63 16.48
CA PHE A 364 20.00 -5.74 16.24
C PHE A 364 20.26 -6.76 15.11
N THR A 365 21.47 -6.80 14.59
CA THR A 365 21.87 -7.80 13.61
C THR A 365 22.90 -8.76 14.15
N ASN A 366 22.85 -10.01 13.72
CA ASN A 366 23.94 -10.96 13.91
C ASN A 366 24.89 -11.03 12.69
N ALA A 367 24.84 -10.09 11.75
CA ALA A 367 25.82 -9.95 10.66
C ALA A 367 27.24 -9.70 11.21
N GLU A 368 28.26 -9.72 10.34
CA GLU A 368 29.65 -9.45 10.77
C GLU A 368 29.95 -7.96 10.87
N ASP A 369 29.39 -7.16 9.97
CA ASP A 369 29.58 -5.71 9.86
C ASP A 369 28.22 -5.05 9.61
N VAL A 370 28.13 -3.76 9.95
CA VAL A 370 26.99 -2.89 9.60
C VAL A 370 27.50 -1.59 9.00
N PHE A 371 26.60 -0.85 8.37
CA PHE A 371 26.84 0.48 7.84
C PHE A 371 25.99 1.48 8.61
N VAL A 372 26.66 2.47 9.20
CA VAL A 372 26.05 3.63 9.87
C VAL A 372 26.56 4.86 9.15
N ASP A 373 25.66 5.75 8.72
CA ASP A 373 26.00 6.94 7.92
C ASP A 373 26.85 6.62 6.66
N GLY A 374 26.66 5.41 6.09
CA GLY A 374 27.41 4.93 4.92
C GLY A 374 28.81 4.40 5.23
N GLU A 375 29.27 4.45 6.48
CA GLU A 375 30.57 3.91 6.89
C GLU A 375 30.42 2.50 7.49
N SER A 376 31.24 1.56 6.99
CA SER A 376 31.33 0.22 7.57
C SER A 376 31.88 0.30 8.98
N THR A 377 31.10 -0.19 9.93
CA THR A 377 31.37 -0.20 11.35
C THR A 377 31.39 -1.64 11.84
N ASP A 378 32.45 -2.00 12.55
CA ASP A 378 32.55 -3.31 13.20
C ASP A 378 31.45 -3.41 14.26
N ILE A 379 30.66 -4.49 14.20
CA ILE A 379 29.53 -4.64 15.11
C ILE A 379 29.92 -4.67 16.59
N TYR A 380 31.18 -4.97 16.92
CA TYR A 380 31.70 -4.99 18.29
C TYR A 380 32.12 -3.60 18.77
N ARG A 381 32.19 -2.61 17.88
CA ARG A 381 32.75 -1.28 18.15
C ARG A 381 31.88 -0.19 17.53
N GLY A 382 30.92 0.28 18.32
CA GLY A 382 30.48 1.68 18.25
C GLY A 382 29.26 2.00 17.38
N TRP A 383 28.60 1.03 16.73
CA TRP A 383 27.32 1.32 16.09
C TRP A 383 26.14 1.31 17.06
N TYR A 384 26.20 0.48 18.11
CA TYR A 384 25.23 0.50 19.19
C TYR A 384 25.79 1.22 20.41
N SER A 385 24.91 1.87 21.16
CA SER A 385 25.23 2.32 22.52
C SER A 385 24.94 1.20 23.52
N TYR A 386 25.72 1.15 24.59
CA TYR A 386 25.52 0.19 25.68
C TYR A 386 25.28 0.97 26.96
N ILE A 387 24.15 0.73 27.60
CA ILE A 387 23.68 1.54 28.72
C ILE A 387 22.92 0.66 29.71
N GLY A 388 23.09 0.91 31.01
CA GLY A 388 22.24 0.26 32.02
C GLY A 388 20.84 0.86 32.04
N TYR A 389 19.82 0.07 32.38
CA TYR A 389 18.44 0.58 32.47
C TYR A 389 18.31 1.81 33.38
N GLU A 390 19.11 1.89 34.45
CA GLU A 390 19.13 3.01 35.40
C GLU A 390 19.56 4.35 34.77
N GLU A 391 20.38 4.28 33.71
CA GLU A 391 20.80 5.46 32.94
C GLU A 391 19.78 5.80 31.84
N ALA A 392 19.01 4.81 31.36
CA ALA A 392 17.95 5.01 30.38
C ALA A 392 16.69 5.65 30.98
N GLY A 393 16.38 5.37 32.26
CA GLY A 393 15.20 5.94 32.92
C GLY A 393 14.93 5.37 34.32
N VAL A 394 14.04 6.01 35.07
CA VAL A 394 13.71 5.58 36.45
C VAL A 394 12.53 4.62 36.54
N ASP A 395 11.69 4.56 35.49
CA ASP A 395 10.56 3.66 35.37
C ASP A 395 10.42 3.08 33.95
N ASN A 396 9.52 2.11 33.77
CA ASN A 396 9.35 1.43 32.48
C ASN A 396 9.01 2.40 31.35
N ALA A 397 8.19 3.43 31.60
CA ALA A 397 7.77 4.36 30.55
C ALA A 397 8.94 5.22 30.06
N GLU A 398 9.80 5.68 30.98
CA GLU A 398 11.02 6.41 30.62
C GLU A 398 12.01 5.53 29.87
N VAL A 399 12.23 4.28 30.31
CA VAL A 399 13.16 3.36 29.63
C VAL A 399 12.64 2.94 28.25
N ILE A 400 11.34 2.69 28.10
CA ILE A 400 10.72 2.43 26.79
C ILE A 400 10.89 3.65 25.88
N ALA A 401 10.56 4.85 26.36
CA ALA A 401 10.74 6.09 25.59
C ALA A 401 12.20 6.30 25.17
N TYR A 402 13.16 5.97 26.04
CA TYR A 402 14.58 5.98 25.71
C TYR A 402 14.89 5.01 24.57
N THR A 403 14.44 3.75 24.66
CA THR A 403 14.70 2.75 23.61
C THR A 403 14.05 3.08 22.26
N VAL A 404 12.93 3.81 22.26
CA VAL A 404 12.29 4.33 21.04
C VAL A 404 13.13 5.44 20.43
N ALA A 405 13.67 6.35 21.25
CA ALA A 405 14.56 7.42 20.81
C ALA A 405 15.98 6.94 20.44
N HIS A 406 16.35 5.74 20.89
CA HIS A 406 17.65 5.10 20.69
C HIS A 406 17.48 3.65 20.23
N PRO A 407 17.00 3.41 19.00
CA PRO A 407 16.85 2.05 18.45
C PRO A 407 18.19 1.30 18.32
N ASP A 408 19.29 2.03 18.36
CA ASP A 408 20.68 1.58 18.40
C ASP A 408 21.21 1.35 19.84
N ALA A 409 20.44 1.60 20.90
CA ALA A 409 20.88 1.33 22.27
C ALA A 409 20.57 -0.11 22.68
N TYR A 410 21.57 -0.86 23.12
CA TYR A 410 21.37 -2.07 23.89
C TYR A 410 21.27 -1.71 25.38
N VAL A 411 20.13 -1.99 25.99
CA VAL A 411 19.89 -1.69 27.41
C VAL A 411 20.20 -2.91 28.26
N GLU A 412 21.23 -2.82 29.09
CA GLU A 412 21.57 -3.85 30.08
C GLU A 412 20.61 -3.81 31.26
N GLY A 413 20.09 -4.99 31.58
CA GLY A 413 19.17 -5.22 32.68
C GLY A 413 19.83 -5.70 33.96
N SER A 414 19.02 -5.85 35.00
CA SER A 414 19.35 -6.74 36.13
C SER A 414 18.68 -8.11 35.93
N ASP A 415 18.47 -8.89 36.99
CA ASP A 415 17.72 -10.17 36.97
C ASP A 415 16.25 -10.04 36.48
N ILE A 416 15.81 -8.83 36.14
CA ILE A 416 14.46 -8.43 35.80
C ILE A 416 14.34 -8.04 34.32
N GLY A 417 15.45 -8.12 33.56
CA GLY A 417 15.50 -7.67 32.17
C GLY A 417 15.90 -6.20 32.02
N TRP A 418 15.75 -5.67 30.80
CA TRP A 418 16.17 -4.29 30.46
C TRP A 418 15.22 -3.20 30.98
N LEU A 419 14.12 -3.59 31.63
CA LEU A 419 13.19 -2.70 32.30
C LEU A 419 13.40 -2.67 33.83
N PRO A 420 13.09 -1.54 34.50
CA PRO A 420 13.09 -1.46 35.96
C PRO A 420 12.10 -2.43 36.63
N ALA A 421 11.03 -2.80 35.93
CA ALA A 421 10.05 -3.80 36.36
C ALA A 421 9.52 -4.61 35.16
N LYS A 422 9.18 -5.88 35.40
CA LYS A 422 8.66 -6.82 34.39
C LYS A 422 7.36 -6.29 33.78
N ASP A 423 7.23 -6.36 32.45
CA ASP A 423 6.05 -5.89 31.73
C ASP A 423 5.68 -6.84 30.58
N HIS A 424 4.66 -7.66 30.79
CA HIS A 424 4.29 -8.71 29.82
C HIS A 424 3.46 -8.17 28.64
N THR A 425 3.10 -6.89 28.69
CA THR A 425 2.20 -6.30 27.70
C THR A 425 2.94 -5.90 26.43
N LEU A 426 4.28 -5.86 26.44
CA LEU A 426 5.07 -5.25 25.38
C LEU A 426 4.84 -5.84 24.00
N TRP A 427 4.86 -7.16 23.78
CA TRP A 427 4.60 -7.77 22.46
C TRP A 427 3.18 -8.29 22.27
N GLY A 428 2.32 -8.11 23.27
CA GLY A 428 0.95 -8.56 23.22
C GLY A 428 0.82 -10.08 23.34
N ASP A 429 0.91 -10.55 24.58
CA ASP A 429 0.29 -11.80 25.07
C ASP A 429 0.40 -11.80 26.61
N PRO A 430 -0.09 -10.74 27.30
CA PRO A 430 0.28 -10.45 28.69
C PRO A 430 -0.18 -11.54 29.66
N ASP A 431 -1.23 -12.26 29.30
CA ASP A 431 -1.78 -13.35 30.10
C ASP A 431 -1.37 -14.70 29.52
N GLY A 432 -0.12 -14.83 29.02
CA GLY A 432 0.46 -16.04 28.40
C GLY A 432 0.09 -17.39 29.03
N TRP A 433 -0.36 -17.38 30.29
CA TRP A 433 -1.26 -18.39 30.84
C TRP A 433 -2.54 -17.78 31.47
N ASN A 434 -3.70 -17.95 30.83
CA ASN A 434 -5.02 -17.60 31.37
C ASN A 434 -5.97 -18.79 31.18
N GLU A 435 -6.76 -19.14 32.20
CA GLU A 435 -7.73 -20.24 32.17
C GLU A 435 -8.67 -20.21 30.94
N MET A 436 -8.97 -19.01 30.41
CA MET A 436 -9.79 -18.84 29.21
C MET A 436 -9.08 -19.31 27.92
N TYR A 437 -7.77 -19.09 27.81
CA TYR A 437 -6.96 -19.39 26.61
C TYR A 437 -6.16 -20.70 26.74
N ALA A 438 -5.99 -21.21 27.96
CA ALA A 438 -5.37 -22.49 28.28
C ALA A 438 -6.09 -23.70 27.68
N TYR A 439 -7.34 -23.57 27.22
CA TYR A 439 -8.06 -24.67 26.56
C TYR A 439 -7.68 -24.81 25.08
N ASP A 440 -7.27 -23.72 24.43
CA ASP A 440 -7.04 -23.72 22.98
C ASP A 440 -5.57 -23.94 22.62
N MET A 441 -4.61 -23.55 23.49
CA MET A 441 -3.16 -23.85 23.37
C MET A 441 -2.53 -23.45 22.00
N SER A 442 -3.26 -22.73 21.16
CA SER A 442 -2.80 -22.13 19.89
C SER A 442 -3.23 -20.67 19.75
N SER A 443 -3.92 -20.12 20.75
CA SER A 443 -4.56 -18.80 20.68
C SER A 443 -3.91 -17.82 21.65
N PHE A 444 -3.90 -16.55 21.26
CA PHE A 444 -3.31 -15.45 22.02
C PHE A 444 -4.29 -14.89 23.06
N SER A 445 -3.78 -14.35 24.16
CA SER A 445 -4.63 -13.79 25.23
C SER A 445 -5.14 -12.37 24.92
N GLY A 446 -4.50 -11.69 23.97
CA GLY A 446 -4.77 -10.31 23.59
C GLY A 446 -4.28 -9.96 22.18
N PRO A 447 -4.64 -8.77 21.67
CA PRO A 447 -4.10 -8.26 20.41
C PRO A 447 -2.59 -8.02 20.51
N LYS A 448 -1.88 -8.07 19.38
CA LYS A 448 -0.50 -7.59 19.31
C LYS A 448 -0.45 -6.08 19.56
N THR A 449 0.65 -5.58 20.07
CA THR A 449 0.85 -4.16 20.45
C THR A 449 1.67 -3.38 19.42
N GLU A 450 1.87 -2.10 19.69
CA GLU A 450 2.81 -1.26 18.94
C GLU A 450 4.27 -1.72 18.99
N TYR A 451 4.69 -2.61 19.89
CA TYR A 451 6.09 -3.06 19.96
C TYR A 451 6.36 -4.42 19.30
N ASP A 452 5.32 -5.13 18.85
CA ASP A 452 5.50 -6.40 18.14
C ASP A 452 6.32 -6.18 16.84
N PRO A 453 7.47 -6.87 16.67
CA PRO A 453 8.39 -6.62 15.56
C PRO A 453 7.93 -7.24 14.24
N CYS A 454 6.88 -8.06 14.22
CA CYS A 454 6.51 -8.84 13.05
C CYS A 454 5.81 -8.01 11.97
N PRO A 455 5.96 -8.38 10.68
CA PRO A 455 5.25 -7.75 9.58
C PRO A 455 3.73 -7.83 9.70
N ALA A 456 3.03 -7.03 8.89
CA ALA A 456 1.57 -7.07 8.80
C ALA A 456 1.07 -8.50 8.49
N GLY A 457 0.01 -8.91 9.18
CA GLY A 457 -0.54 -10.27 9.11
C GLY A 457 0.23 -11.32 9.95
N TYR A 458 1.28 -10.92 10.66
CA TYR A 458 2.05 -11.77 11.55
C TYR A 458 2.25 -11.16 12.94
N ARG A 459 2.59 -11.99 13.91
CA ARG A 459 2.94 -11.59 15.28
C ARG A 459 3.96 -12.54 15.91
N VAL A 460 4.48 -12.14 17.07
CA VAL A 460 5.37 -12.97 17.88
C VAL A 460 4.66 -14.28 18.26
N PRO A 461 5.33 -15.46 18.20
CA PRO A 461 4.74 -16.73 18.63
C PRO A 461 4.26 -16.69 20.09
N ASN A 462 3.11 -17.29 20.38
CA ASN A 462 2.76 -17.56 21.78
C ASN A 462 3.62 -18.69 22.35
N VAL A 463 3.57 -18.87 23.67
CA VAL A 463 4.39 -19.86 24.39
C VAL A 463 4.15 -21.32 23.99
N TRP A 464 3.04 -21.62 23.32
CA TRP A 464 2.68 -22.98 22.91
C TRP A 464 3.14 -23.34 21.49
N THR A 465 3.65 -22.36 20.76
CA THR A 465 3.91 -22.51 19.31
C THR A 465 4.82 -23.67 18.99
N PHE A 466 5.90 -23.87 19.76
CA PHE A 466 6.93 -24.85 19.41
C PHE A 466 6.86 -26.14 20.23
N THR A 467 5.83 -26.34 21.05
CA THR A 467 5.75 -27.51 21.95
C THR A 467 5.71 -28.83 21.17
N GLY A 468 5.22 -28.81 19.94
CA GLY A 468 5.24 -29.98 19.04
C GLY A 468 6.64 -30.48 18.65
N PHE A 469 7.70 -29.71 18.90
CA PHE A 469 9.08 -30.16 18.67
C PHE A 469 9.56 -31.21 19.67
N THR A 470 8.85 -31.40 20.78
CA THR A 470 9.13 -32.44 21.75
C THR A 470 7.94 -33.37 21.95
N VAL A 471 8.19 -34.57 22.48
CA VAL A 471 7.17 -35.63 22.65
C VAL A 471 6.04 -35.23 23.60
N ASP A 472 6.38 -34.49 24.66
CA ASP A 472 5.47 -34.11 25.75
C ASP A 472 5.25 -32.60 25.84
N GLY A 473 5.71 -31.81 24.87
CA GLY A 473 5.63 -30.34 24.90
C GLY A 473 6.64 -29.65 25.81
N GLU A 474 7.30 -30.44 26.66
CA GLU A 474 8.24 -29.98 27.68
C GLU A 474 9.68 -29.94 27.17
N SER A 475 10.60 -29.41 27.98
CA SER A 475 12.03 -29.52 27.69
C SER A 475 12.45 -30.98 27.58
N ALA A 476 13.07 -31.31 26.44
CA ALA A 476 13.66 -32.64 26.20
C ALA A 476 14.87 -32.90 27.13
N GLY A 477 15.46 -31.85 27.70
CA GLY A 477 16.72 -31.93 28.41
C GLY A 477 17.78 -32.56 27.50
N ARG A 478 18.63 -33.41 28.07
CA ARG A 478 19.67 -34.13 27.29
C ARG A 478 19.17 -35.41 26.61
N ASP A 479 17.85 -35.63 26.53
CA ASP A 479 17.24 -36.83 25.96
C ASP A 479 16.80 -36.60 24.51
N PHE A 480 17.60 -37.11 23.59
CA PHE A 480 17.35 -36.96 22.17
C PHE A 480 16.12 -37.71 21.67
N SER A 481 15.71 -38.78 22.35
CA SER A 481 14.52 -39.55 21.96
C SER A 481 13.21 -38.79 22.15
N LYS A 482 13.27 -37.65 22.87
CA LYS A 482 12.15 -36.74 23.09
C LYS A 482 12.02 -35.63 22.06
N ILE A 483 12.89 -35.54 21.05
CA ILE A 483 12.90 -34.45 20.07
C ILE A 483 12.44 -34.95 18.70
N HIS A 484 11.48 -34.25 18.09
CA HIS A 484 10.95 -34.59 16.77
C HIS A 484 11.79 -33.95 15.65
N LEU A 485 12.81 -34.67 15.18
CA LEU A 485 13.72 -34.23 14.11
C LEU A 485 13.53 -35.03 12.82
N ILE A 486 13.85 -34.40 11.69
CA ILE A 486 14.01 -35.05 10.39
C ILE A 486 15.36 -35.76 10.29
N ASP A 487 16.42 -35.07 10.76
CA ASP A 487 17.80 -35.55 10.77
C ASP A 487 18.46 -35.19 12.11
N GLU A 488 19.28 -36.10 12.62
CA GLU A 488 20.04 -35.90 13.87
C GLU A 488 21.38 -35.18 13.65
N THR A 489 21.70 -34.84 12.41
CA THR A 489 22.95 -34.17 12.02
C THR A 489 22.83 -32.64 12.18
N TRP A 490 23.71 -32.06 12.99
CA TRP A 490 23.85 -30.61 13.08
C TRP A 490 24.46 -30.05 11.78
N ASN A 491 23.69 -29.24 11.05
CA ASN A 491 24.09 -28.62 9.78
C ASN A 491 24.06 -27.08 9.89
N GLY A 492 24.56 -26.54 11.01
CA GLY A 492 24.39 -25.11 11.34
C GLY A 492 23.00 -24.76 11.86
N GLY A 493 22.22 -25.78 12.21
CA GLY A 493 20.83 -25.70 12.68
C GLY A 493 20.23 -27.10 12.70
N TRP A 494 18.92 -27.17 12.91
CA TRP A 494 18.17 -28.41 13.02
C TRP A 494 16.92 -28.40 12.15
N TRP A 495 16.61 -29.54 11.53
CA TRP A 495 15.35 -29.78 10.85
C TRP A 495 14.37 -30.47 11.79
N PHE A 496 13.35 -29.74 12.22
CA PHE A 496 12.28 -30.26 13.07
C PHE A 496 11.12 -30.75 12.23
N LYS A 497 10.44 -31.79 12.71
CA LYS A 497 9.15 -32.17 12.15
C LYS A 497 8.09 -31.14 12.57
N CYS A 498 7.30 -30.69 11.60
CA CYS A 498 6.13 -29.87 11.87
C CYS A 498 4.89 -30.69 12.22
N THR A 499 4.83 -31.96 11.78
CA THR A 499 3.73 -32.89 12.05
C THR A 499 4.28 -34.32 12.27
N PRO A 500 3.51 -35.26 12.84
CA PRO A 500 4.00 -36.62 13.09
C PRO A 500 4.54 -37.34 11.85
N ASP A 501 3.89 -37.14 10.69
CA ASP A 501 4.22 -37.77 9.41
C ASP A 501 5.12 -36.90 8.52
N ASP A 502 5.59 -35.76 9.02
CA ASP A 502 6.43 -34.83 8.26
C ASP A 502 7.81 -35.43 7.93
N THR A 503 8.18 -35.32 6.65
CA THR A 503 9.46 -35.79 6.09
C THR A 503 10.32 -34.66 5.54
N GLU A 504 9.80 -33.44 5.42
CA GLU A 504 10.54 -32.27 4.93
C GLU A 504 11.07 -31.42 6.09
N GLY A 505 10.20 -31.18 7.08
CA GLY A 505 10.52 -30.38 8.27
C GLY A 505 10.61 -28.88 8.05
N ILE A 506 10.94 -28.21 9.14
CA ILE A 506 11.25 -26.78 9.22
C ILE A 506 12.65 -26.59 9.81
N PHE A 507 13.44 -25.72 9.20
CA PHE A 507 14.81 -25.48 9.65
C PHE A 507 14.89 -24.36 10.69
N PHE A 508 15.58 -24.63 11.79
CA PHE A 508 15.91 -23.67 12.84
C PHE A 508 17.44 -23.48 12.87
N PRO A 509 17.95 -22.33 12.37
CA PRO A 509 19.38 -22.09 12.28
C PRO A 509 19.99 -21.75 13.65
N GLY A 510 21.27 -22.05 13.84
CA GLY A 510 22.07 -21.61 14.99
C GLY A 510 22.40 -20.12 14.88
N THR A 511 21.45 -19.25 15.22
CA THR A 511 21.60 -17.79 15.12
C THR A 511 22.51 -17.18 16.18
N GLY A 512 22.77 -17.91 17.27
CA GLY A 512 23.33 -17.34 18.49
C GLY A 512 22.37 -16.33 19.13
N TYR A 513 22.91 -15.53 20.04
CA TYR A 513 22.20 -14.47 20.77
C TYR A 513 23.24 -13.45 21.29
N TRP A 514 22.76 -12.27 21.68
CA TRP A 514 23.54 -11.28 22.41
C TRP A 514 23.11 -11.28 23.87
N ILE A 515 24.08 -11.18 24.79
CA ILE A 515 23.79 -11.10 26.22
C ILE A 515 24.88 -10.30 26.95
N SER A 516 24.50 -9.73 28.08
CA SER A 516 25.39 -9.20 29.10
C SER A 516 26.01 -10.34 29.95
N GLY A 517 27.21 -10.15 30.50
CA GLY A 517 27.65 -10.91 31.69
C GLY A 517 28.15 -12.37 31.59
N LYS A 518 28.01 -13.14 30.50
CA LYS A 518 28.59 -14.52 30.42
C LYS A 518 29.96 -14.54 29.73
N ASN A 519 31.01 -14.83 30.50
CA ASN A 519 32.44 -14.85 30.12
C ASN A 519 32.99 -13.49 29.65
N LYS A 520 33.48 -12.70 30.61
CA LYS A 520 34.36 -11.55 30.38
C LYS A 520 35.59 -11.97 29.58
N VAL A 521 35.51 -11.97 28.26
CA VAL A 521 36.71 -11.85 27.44
C VAL A 521 37.19 -10.42 27.69
N TRP A 522 38.41 -10.28 28.20
CA TRP A 522 38.99 -8.98 28.47
C TRP A 522 39.18 -8.26 27.14
N ASP A 523 38.28 -7.33 26.82
CA ASP A 523 38.49 -6.27 25.84
C ASP A 523 39.46 -5.24 26.46
N PRO A 524 40.60 -4.91 25.81
CA PRO A 524 41.52 -3.87 26.27
C PRO A 524 40.87 -2.49 26.47
N GLU A 525 39.72 -2.24 25.84
CA GLU A 525 39.01 -0.96 25.85
C GLU A 525 37.84 -0.91 26.85
N GLY A 526 37.50 -2.04 27.51
CA GLY A 526 36.56 -2.10 28.64
C GLY A 526 35.08 -2.25 28.26
N THR A 527 34.74 -2.63 27.03
CA THR A 527 33.35 -2.93 26.64
C THR A 527 33.00 -4.39 26.97
N SER A 528 31.80 -4.66 27.51
CA SER A 528 31.44 -5.93 28.16
C SER A 528 30.27 -6.69 27.54
N ILE A 529 30.08 -6.62 26.21
CA ILE A 529 29.02 -7.37 25.53
C ILE A 529 29.56 -8.70 25.00
N TYR A 530 28.85 -9.78 25.34
CA TYR A 530 29.18 -11.11 24.85
C TYR A 530 28.29 -11.48 23.67
N ARG A 531 28.92 -11.65 22.50
CA ARG A 531 28.29 -12.28 21.33
C ARG A 531 28.80 -13.71 21.20
N GLU A 532 27.89 -14.66 21.32
CA GLU A 532 28.14 -16.04 20.92
C GLU A 532 28.13 -16.16 19.39
N LYS A 533 29.31 -16.07 18.73
CA LYS A 533 29.41 -16.29 17.27
C LYS A 533 28.99 -17.72 16.91
N LEU A 534 28.05 -17.85 15.96
CA LEU A 534 27.69 -19.10 15.27
C LEU A 534 27.72 -20.31 16.22
N THR A 535 27.01 -20.17 17.33
CA THR A 535 26.96 -21.25 18.29
C THR A 535 25.96 -22.28 17.85
N LYS A 536 26.11 -23.43 18.48
CA LYS A 536 25.18 -24.53 18.37
C LYS A 536 23.83 -24.23 19.03
N TYR A 537 23.59 -22.99 19.48
CA TYR A 537 22.35 -22.52 20.06
C TYR A 537 21.49 -21.83 19.00
N THR A 538 20.23 -22.25 18.94
CA THR A 538 19.14 -21.51 18.31
C THR A 538 18.24 -21.01 19.41
N TYR A 539 17.94 -19.72 19.39
CA TYR A 539 16.91 -19.13 20.22
C TYR A 539 15.86 -18.49 19.33
N CYS A 540 14.60 -18.60 19.73
CA CYS A 540 13.51 -17.83 19.15
C CYS A 540 12.63 -17.29 20.28
N TRP A 541 12.41 -15.99 20.30
CA TRP A 541 11.52 -15.39 21.27
C TRP A 541 10.07 -15.84 21.14
N LEU A 542 9.36 -15.80 22.28
CA LEU A 542 7.92 -15.99 22.42
C LEU A 542 7.32 -14.72 23.05
N ALA A 543 6.03 -14.51 22.83
CA ALA A 543 5.31 -13.31 23.26
C ALA A 543 5.14 -13.24 24.79
N CYS A 544 5.37 -14.35 25.49
CA CYS A 544 5.20 -14.49 26.92
C CYS A 544 6.02 -15.68 27.47
N ALA A 545 6.25 -15.71 28.79
CA ALA A 545 6.87 -16.84 29.48
C ALA A 545 5.89 -17.99 29.80
N PRO A 546 6.41 -19.21 30.03
CA PRO A 546 5.61 -20.34 30.51
C PRO A 546 5.17 -20.22 31.97
N PHE A 547 4.26 -21.11 32.36
CA PHE A 547 3.62 -21.19 33.68
C PHE A 547 4.60 -21.05 34.86
N ASN A 548 4.26 -20.19 35.84
CA ASN A 548 4.97 -19.93 37.11
C ASN A 548 6.33 -19.19 37.06
N ALA A 549 6.75 -18.64 35.92
CA ALA A 549 7.90 -17.74 35.86
C ALA A 549 7.41 -16.28 35.84
N ASP A 550 6.96 -15.78 37.01
CA ASP A 550 6.44 -14.41 37.17
C ASP A 550 7.44 -13.38 36.61
N GLY A 551 7.17 -13.00 35.35
CA GLY A 551 7.79 -12.02 34.47
C GLY A 551 9.20 -12.20 33.98
N ASP A 552 9.56 -13.43 33.67
CA ASP A 552 10.66 -13.63 32.72
C ASP A 552 10.08 -13.68 31.28
N ALA A 553 10.94 -13.69 30.27
CA ALA A 553 10.53 -13.89 28.88
C ALA A 553 10.59 -15.37 28.47
N GLY A 554 9.67 -15.80 27.61
CA GLY A 554 9.67 -17.14 27.04
C GLY A 554 10.43 -17.20 25.72
N ALA A 555 11.18 -18.28 25.50
CA ALA A 555 11.90 -18.55 24.27
C ALA A 555 11.83 -20.04 23.92
N LEU A 556 11.82 -20.36 22.63
CA LEU A 556 12.32 -21.65 22.16
C LEU A 556 13.84 -21.61 22.27
N ARG A 557 14.42 -22.55 23.03
CA ARG A 557 15.86 -22.80 23.04
C ARG A 557 16.15 -24.17 22.47
N ILE A 558 17.03 -24.22 21.48
CA ILE A 558 17.59 -25.45 20.95
C ILE A 558 19.10 -25.34 21.07
N TYR A 559 19.79 -26.35 21.58
CA TYR A 559 21.25 -26.33 21.52
C TYR A 559 21.91 -27.67 21.29
N TYR A 560 23.12 -27.59 20.76
CA TYR A 560 24.07 -28.69 20.68
C TYR A 560 25.37 -28.26 21.36
N GLU A 561 26.12 -29.15 21.99
CA GLU A 561 27.49 -28.86 22.43
C GLU A 561 28.37 -30.06 22.11
N THR A 562 27.84 -31.26 22.29
CA THR A 562 28.44 -32.53 21.85
C THR A 562 27.33 -33.51 21.47
N ALA A 563 27.69 -34.67 20.88
CA ALA A 563 26.72 -35.74 20.58
C ALA A 563 25.89 -36.19 21.79
N ILE A 564 26.35 -35.90 23.01
CA ILE A 564 25.76 -36.28 24.30
C ILE A 564 25.10 -35.07 25.00
N ASN A 565 25.46 -33.84 24.63
CA ASN A 565 24.95 -32.63 25.26
C ASN A 565 24.20 -31.78 24.24
N LYS A 566 22.88 -31.95 24.19
CA LYS A 566 21.93 -31.32 23.26
C LYS A 566 20.55 -31.23 23.90
N ASP A 567 19.75 -30.22 23.59
CA ASP A 567 18.42 -29.96 24.19
C ASP A 567 17.51 -29.19 23.23
N ALA A 568 16.21 -29.40 23.37
CA ALA A 568 15.15 -28.59 22.78
C ALA A 568 14.13 -28.26 23.89
N ALA A 569 13.95 -26.98 24.16
CA ALA A 569 13.07 -26.45 25.20
C ALA A 569 12.14 -25.40 24.56
N PRO A 570 10.93 -25.80 24.14
CA PRO A 570 9.94 -24.93 23.49
C PRO A 570 9.43 -23.76 24.35
N GLN A 571 9.67 -23.83 25.65
CA GLN A 571 9.14 -22.96 26.69
C GLN A 571 10.25 -22.62 27.68
N TYR A 572 11.39 -22.20 27.17
CA TYR A 572 12.54 -21.87 27.99
C TYR A 572 12.42 -20.45 28.54
N THR A 573 12.63 -20.30 29.85
CA THR A 573 12.67 -19.00 30.50
C THR A 573 14.03 -18.34 30.30
N GLN A 574 14.04 -17.08 29.83
CA GLN A 574 15.26 -16.37 29.47
C GLN A 574 15.21 -14.89 29.89
N ASP A 575 16.38 -14.34 30.21
CA ASP A 575 16.54 -12.95 30.63
C ASP A 575 16.13 -12.01 29.49
N GLU A 576 15.22 -11.07 29.76
CA GLU A 576 14.59 -10.20 28.75
C GLU A 576 15.59 -9.24 28.07
N ASP A 577 16.71 -8.95 28.75
CA ASP A 577 17.77 -8.08 28.26
C ASP A 577 18.60 -8.74 27.15
N SER A 578 18.50 -10.06 26.94
CA SER A 578 19.19 -10.78 25.87
C SER A 578 18.61 -10.42 24.50
N ALA A 579 19.42 -10.27 23.45
CA ALA A 579 18.91 -10.15 22.08
C ALA A 579 18.91 -11.50 21.35
N MET A 580 17.74 -11.96 20.91
CA MET A 580 17.56 -13.25 20.23
C MET A 580 16.73 -13.12 18.96
N ALA A 581 16.84 -14.11 18.08
CA ALA A 581 16.06 -14.14 16.86
C ALA A 581 14.56 -14.29 17.15
N MET A 582 13.75 -13.93 16.17
CA MET A 582 12.30 -14.08 16.19
C MET A 582 11.85 -14.92 14.99
N ARG A 583 10.76 -15.67 15.13
CA ARG A 583 10.12 -16.37 14.01
C ARG A 583 8.63 -16.16 14.10
N CYS A 584 8.09 -15.29 13.27
CA CYS A 584 6.70 -14.87 13.42
C CYS A 584 5.71 -15.98 13.06
N VAL A 585 4.51 -15.90 13.62
CA VAL A 585 3.33 -16.71 13.27
C VAL A 585 2.23 -15.83 12.71
N ARG A 586 1.27 -16.41 11.98
CA ARG A 586 0.09 -15.66 11.51
C ARG A 586 -0.69 -15.08 12.69
N ASP A 587 -1.11 -13.82 12.55
CA ASP A 587 -1.96 -13.17 13.55
C ASP A 587 -3.43 -13.56 13.34
N ASP A 588 -3.82 -14.66 13.99
CA ASP A 588 -5.17 -15.22 13.91
C ASP A 588 -6.08 -14.75 15.06
N TYR A 589 -5.66 -13.76 15.87
CA TYR A 589 -6.40 -13.35 17.08
C TYR A 589 -7.81 -12.77 16.80
N ASN A 590 -8.06 -12.30 15.57
CA ASN A 590 -9.35 -11.73 15.17
C ASN A 590 -10.15 -12.59 14.18
N TYR A 591 -9.77 -13.86 13.96
CA TYR A 591 -10.45 -14.75 12.99
C TYR A 591 -11.32 -15.84 13.61
#